data_AF-A0A3Q0IXQ7-F1
#
_entry.id   AF-A0A3Q0IXQ7-F1
#
_cell.length_a   1.000
_cell.length_b   1.000
_cell.length_c   1.000
_cell.angle_alpha   90.00
_cell.angle_beta   90.00
_cell.angle_gamma   90.00
#
_symmetry.space_group_name_H-M   'P 1'
#
loop_
_entity.id
_entity.type
_entity.pdbx_description
1 polymer ?
#
loop_
_entity_poly.entity_id
_entity_poly.type
_entity_poly.pdbx_seq_one_letter_code
_entity_poly.pdbx_strand_id
1 'polypeptide(L)'
;MFSRFVQPKLIATQAKNLSTTSQNNAKVMVAGASGGIGQPLSLLLKQSPLVDHLSLYDIVHTPGVAADLSHIESKAHVQAFNGADQLKVLKILLFLQGLNPTDVNVPVIGGHAGITIIPLISQATPSVSFPDDQLKALTGRIQEAGTEVVKAKAGAGSATLSMAYAGARFAFSLIQGLKGESNVIECAYVKSDVTEASYFSTPVHLGKNGIEKNLGLGKLSDFEKELVKAAVPELKKNIAKGEEFVAKS
;
A
#
# COMPACT_ATOMS: atom_id res chain seq x y z
N MET A 1 45.83 43.48 -49.02
CA MET A 1 46.05 42.52 -47.91
C MET A 1 44.83 42.56 -47.02
N PHE A 2 44.20 41.43 -46.69
CA PHE A 2 43.00 41.41 -45.83
C PHE A 2 43.39 41.23 -44.36
N SER A 3 42.96 42.15 -43.49
CA SER A 3 43.14 42.04 -42.04
C SER A 3 42.14 41.05 -41.46
N ARG A 4 42.62 40.06 -40.69
CA ARG A 4 41.76 39.13 -39.94
C ARG A 4 41.43 39.72 -38.57
N PHE A 5 40.25 40.30 -38.42
CA PHE A 5 39.65 40.52 -37.11
C PHE A 5 39.33 39.17 -36.46
N VAL A 6 39.85 38.93 -35.26
CA VAL A 6 39.52 37.76 -34.44
C VAL A 6 38.53 38.20 -33.37
N GLN A 7 37.28 37.72 -33.45
CA GLN A 7 36.30 37.94 -32.39
C GLN A 7 36.65 37.07 -31.16
N PRO A 8 36.61 37.61 -29.93
CA PRO A 8 36.74 36.80 -28.74
C PRO A 8 35.51 35.91 -28.56
N LYS A 9 35.72 34.60 -28.45
CA LYS A 9 34.63 33.67 -28.09
C LYS A 9 34.23 33.91 -26.63
N LEU A 10 32.99 34.35 -26.41
CA LEU A 10 32.36 34.32 -25.10
C LEU A 10 32.35 32.87 -24.57
N ILE A 11 33.11 32.63 -23.51
CA ILE A 11 33.05 31.36 -22.78
C ILE A 11 31.74 31.39 -21.99
N ALA A 12 30.73 30.69 -22.49
CA ALA A 12 29.48 30.49 -21.77
C ALA A 12 29.76 29.66 -20.50
N THR A 13 29.83 30.33 -19.35
CA THR A 13 29.84 29.68 -18.04
C THR A 13 28.53 28.92 -17.89
N GLN A 14 28.58 27.61 -18.09
CA GLN A 14 27.46 26.74 -17.75
C GLN A 14 27.17 26.90 -16.26
N ALA A 15 26.06 27.55 -15.94
CA ALA A 15 25.50 27.51 -14.60
C ALA A 15 25.29 26.03 -14.26
N LYS A 16 25.95 25.56 -13.19
CA LYS A 16 25.67 24.22 -12.67
C LYS A 16 24.24 24.24 -12.16
N ASN A 17 23.32 23.66 -12.92
CA ASN A 17 21.97 23.36 -12.47
C ASN A 17 22.07 22.33 -11.34
N LEU A 18 22.29 22.83 -10.12
CA LEU A 18 22.09 22.08 -8.90
C LEU A 18 20.63 21.64 -8.90
N SER A 19 20.40 20.35 -9.14
CA SER A 19 19.07 19.77 -9.04
C SER A 19 18.59 19.91 -7.60
N THR A 20 17.81 20.95 -7.33
CA THR A 20 17.01 21.06 -6.11
C THR A 20 15.86 20.06 -6.20
N THR A 21 16.22 18.77 -6.13
CA THR A 21 15.28 17.68 -5.91
C THR A 21 14.52 18.03 -4.64
N SER A 22 13.25 18.42 -4.80
CA SER A 22 12.44 18.94 -3.70
C SER A 22 12.35 17.86 -2.65
N GLN A 23 13.02 18.06 -1.52
CA GLN A 23 13.02 17.15 -0.37
C GLN A 23 11.67 17.25 0.35
N ASN A 24 10.62 16.78 -0.33
CA ASN A 24 9.27 16.67 0.22
C ASN A 24 9.22 15.43 1.12
N ASN A 25 9.85 15.62 2.27
CA ASN A 25 10.28 14.59 3.21
C ASN A 25 9.09 14.13 4.06
N ALA A 26 8.71 12.85 3.93
CA ALA A 26 7.44 12.39 4.49
C ALA A 26 7.46 12.29 6.01
N LYS A 27 6.35 12.70 6.63
CA LYS A 27 6.04 12.45 8.03
C LYS A 27 4.97 11.37 8.08
N VAL A 28 5.25 10.26 8.76
CA VAL A 28 4.39 9.07 8.81
C VAL A 28 4.04 8.75 10.26
N MET A 29 2.81 8.34 10.50
CA MET A 29 2.35 7.86 11.81
C MET A 29 1.96 6.38 11.75
N VAL A 30 2.40 5.59 12.73
CA VAL A 30 1.95 4.22 12.93
C VAL A 30 1.10 4.18 14.20
N ALA A 31 -0.19 3.93 14.06
CA ALA A 31 -1.10 3.67 15.17
C ALA A 31 -1.19 2.15 15.42
N GLY A 32 -1.03 1.72 16.67
CA GLY A 32 -0.81 0.31 17.01
C GLY A 32 0.65 -0.13 16.85
N ALA A 33 1.60 0.79 17.03
CA ALA A 33 3.03 0.61 16.77
C ALA A 33 3.71 -0.45 17.65
N SER A 34 3.14 -0.80 18.80
CA SER A 34 3.66 -1.83 19.71
C SER A 34 3.03 -3.21 19.47
N GLY A 35 1.96 -3.30 18.68
CA GLY A 35 1.41 -4.58 18.23
C GLY A 35 2.38 -5.36 17.32
N GLY A 36 2.16 -6.67 17.18
CA GLY A 36 3.02 -7.57 16.38
C GLY A 36 3.07 -7.27 14.87
N ILE A 37 2.24 -6.34 14.40
CA ILE A 37 2.29 -5.72 13.07
C ILE A 37 3.02 -4.38 13.11
N GLY A 38 2.73 -3.55 14.11
CA GLY A 38 3.23 -2.19 14.24
C GLY A 38 4.74 -2.12 14.38
N GLN A 39 5.35 -3.03 15.15
CA GLN A 39 6.80 -3.03 15.35
C GLN A 39 7.56 -3.28 14.02
N PRO A 40 7.33 -4.38 13.27
CA PRO A 40 7.99 -4.59 11.98
C PRO A 40 7.60 -3.56 10.90
N LEU A 41 6.38 -2.98 10.95
CA LEU A 41 6.00 -1.89 10.05
C LEU A 41 6.82 -0.63 10.33
N SER A 42 6.97 -0.29 11.61
CA SER A 42 7.77 0.86 12.07
C SER A 42 9.25 0.70 11.72
N LEU A 43 9.80 -0.51 11.83
CA LEU A 43 11.15 -0.83 11.39
C LEU A 43 11.37 -0.53 9.89
N LEU A 44 10.49 -1.03 9.03
CA LEU A 44 10.59 -0.81 7.58
C LEU A 44 10.40 0.66 7.19
N LEU A 45 9.50 1.38 7.88
CA LEU A 45 9.34 2.82 7.69
C LEU A 45 10.58 3.60 8.16
N LYS A 46 11.19 3.24 9.30
CA LYS A 46 12.44 3.85 9.80
C LYS A 46 13.63 3.61 8.86
N GLN A 47 13.70 2.46 8.20
CA GLN A 47 14.76 2.16 7.23
C GLN A 47 14.60 2.89 5.88
N SER A 48 13.43 3.49 5.59
CA SER A 48 13.15 4.07 4.28
C SER A 48 13.68 5.49 4.11
N PRO A 49 14.42 5.81 3.03
CA PRO A 49 14.84 7.18 2.71
C PRO A 49 13.68 8.08 2.25
N LEU A 50 12.47 7.53 2.11
CA LEU A 50 11.26 8.30 1.79
C LEU A 50 10.69 9.02 3.02
N VAL A 51 11.03 8.56 4.24
CA VAL A 51 10.49 9.01 5.53
C VAL A 51 11.55 9.80 6.31
N ASP A 52 11.15 10.95 6.86
CA ASP A 52 12.01 11.79 7.71
C ASP A 52 11.51 11.87 9.15
N HIS A 53 10.22 11.68 9.40
CA HIS A 53 9.67 11.65 10.76
C HIS A 53 8.73 10.45 10.88
N LEU A 54 8.95 9.62 11.89
CA LEU A 54 8.15 8.46 12.21
C LEU A 54 7.54 8.62 13.61
N SER A 55 6.25 8.93 13.64
CA SER A 55 5.47 9.04 14.88
C SER A 55 4.86 7.69 15.23
N LEU A 56 5.25 7.11 16.35
CA LEU A 56 4.73 5.85 16.85
C LEU A 56 3.66 6.12 17.90
N TYR A 57 2.50 5.49 17.77
CA TYR A 57 1.44 5.55 18.75
C TYR A 57 0.97 4.14 19.14
N ASP A 58 0.82 3.89 20.43
CA ASP A 58 0.08 2.75 20.96
C ASP A 58 -0.52 3.09 22.35
N ILE A 59 -1.31 2.20 22.92
CA ILE A 59 -1.82 2.31 24.29
C ILE A 59 -0.69 1.96 25.28
N VAL A 60 0.21 1.03 24.92
CA VAL A 60 1.27 0.48 25.79
C VAL A 60 2.59 0.29 25.03
N HIS A 61 3.71 0.28 25.77
CA HIS A 61 5.07 -0.04 25.30
C HIS A 61 5.72 0.86 24.22
N THR A 62 4.98 1.79 23.62
CA THR A 62 5.43 2.68 22.52
C THR A 62 6.77 3.39 22.75
N PRO A 63 7.10 3.91 23.96
CA PRO A 63 8.37 4.58 24.21
C PRO A 63 9.58 3.64 24.09
N GLY A 64 9.42 2.36 24.43
CA GLY A 64 10.46 1.35 24.26
C GLY A 64 10.70 1.03 22.78
N VAL A 65 9.63 0.88 22.00
CA VAL A 65 9.70 0.66 20.55
C VAL A 65 10.33 1.85 19.83
N ALA A 66 10.02 3.08 20.26
CA ALA A 66 10.65 4.28 19.71
C ALA A 66 12.14 4.40 20.11
N ALA A 67 12.51 4.06 21.35
CA ALA A 67 13.90 4.07 21.78
C ALA A 67 14.76 3.08 20.97
N ASP A 68 14.29 1.84 20.84
CA ASP A 68 14.95 0.80 20.02
C ASP A 68 15.14 1.26 18.56
N LEU A 69 14.06 1.68 17.90
CA LEU A 69 14.11 2.17 16.52
C LEU A 69 14.93 3.47 16.36
N SER A 70 15.08 4.29 17.39
CA SER A 70 15.88 5.52 17.32
C SER A 70 17.39 5.26 17.19
N HIS A 71 17.88 4.11 17.65
CA HIS A 71 19.29 3.71 17.52
C HIS A 71 19.69 3.29 16.10
N ILE A 72 18.72 3.08 15.19
CA ILE A 72 19.02 2.69 13.81
C ILE A 72 19.55 3.89 13.03
N GLU A 73 20.75 3.73 12.45
CA GLU A 73 21.42 4.73 11.61
C GLU A 73 20.66 4.93 10.27
N SER A 74 19.64 5.79 10.32
CA SER A 74 18.88 6.23 9.16
C SER A 74 18.28 7.61 9.41
N LYS A 75 17.95 8.32 8.34
CA LYS A 75 17.49 9.72 8.36
C LYS A 75 16.25 9.98 9.22
N ALA A 76 15.33 9.01 9.33
CA ALA A 76 14.04 9.25 9.98
C ALA A 76 14.17 9.46 11.49
N HIS A 77 13.72 10.60 12.00
CA HIS A 77 13.56 10.88 13.43
C HIS A 77 12.36 10.12 13.99
N VAL A 78 12.51 9.43 15.12
CA VAL A 78 11.43 8.64 15.75
C VAL A 78 10.89 9.35 16.99
N GLN A 79 9.57 9.35 17.18
CA GLN A 79 8.92 9.88 18.38
C GLN A 79 7.79 8.95 18.84
N ALA A 80 7.59 8.78 20.15
CA ALA A 80 6.48 8.02 20.73
C ALA A 80 5.36 8.92 21.28
N PHE A 81 4.13 8.41 21.18
CA PHE A 81 2.91 8.96 21.77
C PHE A 81 2.12 7.82 22.44
N ASN A 82 1.54 8.11 23.61
CA ASN A 82 0.77 7.14 24.40
C ASN A 82 -0.59 7.73 24.80
N GLY A 83 -1.59 6.86 25.00
CA GLY A 83 -2.83 7.20 25.70
C GLY A 83 -4.04 7.40 24.78
N ALA A 84 -5.17 6.79 25.18
CA ALA A 84 -6.33 6.55 24.32
C ALA A 84 -6.93 7.79 23.62
N ASP A 85 -6.80 8.97 24.24
CA ASP A 85 -7.44 10.21 23.79
C ASP A 85 -6.85 10.80 22.49
N GLN A 86 -5.70 10.29 22.01
CA GLN A 86 -4.98 10.85 20.85
C GLN A 86 -5.30 10.15 19.51
N LEU A 87 -6.26 9.22 19.47
CA LEU A 87 -6.41 8.28 18.36
C LEU A 87 -7.56 8.60 17.39
N LYS A 88 -7.25 9.13 16.19
CA LYS A 88 -8.18 9.24 15.06
C LYS A 88 -7.65 8.61 13.75
N VAL A 89 -7.71 7.27 13.71
CA VAL A 89 -7.89 6.36 12.54
C VAL A 89 -6.82 6.32 11.41
N LEU A 90 -6.13 5.17 11.22
CA LEU A 90 -5.72 4.61 9.90
C LEU A 90 -5.29 3.10 9.97
N LYS A 91 -5.22 2.37 8.83
CA LYS A 91 -4.87 0.91 8.64
C LYS A 91 -4.47 0.58 7.17
N ILE A 92 -3.74 -0.54 6.86
CA ILE A 92 -3.81 -1.36 5.58
C ILE A 92 -2.86 -2.63 5.51
N LEU A 93 -3.25 -3.70 4.74
CA LEU A 93 -2.64 -5.07 4.49
C LEU A 93 -2.37 -5.34 2.96
N LEU A 94 -1.73 -6.40 2.36
CA LEU A 94 -0.98 -7.66 2.69
C LEU A 94 -0.04 -8.10 1.48
N PHE A 95 0.72 -9.21 1.58
CA PHE A 95 2.00 -9.57 0.87
C PHE A 95 1.93 -10.43 -0.44
N LEU A 96 3.13 -10.70 -0.99
CA LEU A 96 3.57 -11.36 -2.25
C LEU A 96 3.67 -12.91 -2.21
N GLN A 97 3.89 -13.56 -3.37
CA GLN A 97 4.75 -14.76 -3.57
C GLN A 97 5.03 -15.04 -5.08
N GLY A 98 5.99 -15.93 -5.40
CA GLY A 98 5.95 -16.74 -6.64
C GLY A 98 7.20 -16.71 -7.50
N LEU A 99 7.24 -15.78 -8.46
CA LEU A 99 8.42 -15.42 -9.24
C LEU A 99 9.36 -14.55 -8.37
N ASN A 100 10.31 -13.82 -8.95
CA ASN A 100 10.90 -12.68 -8.22
C ASN A 100 9.76 -11.67 -7.95
N PRO A 101 9.28 -11.47 -6.72
CA PRO A 101 7.91 -10.93 -6.54
C PRO A 101 7.82 -9.40 -6.67
N THR A 102 8.93 -8.74 -7.02
CA THR A 102 8.97 -7.38 -7.55
C THR A 102 8.47 -7.30 -9.00
N ASP A 103 8.61 -8.40 -9.75
CA ASP A 103 8.49 -8.43 -11.21
C ASP A 103 7.12 -8.96 -11.67
N VAL A 104 6.21 -9.18 -10.71
CA VAL A 104 4.82 -9.63 -10.93
C VAL A 104 3.85 -8.65 -10.31
N ASN A 105 2.86 -8.24 -11.09
CA ASN A 105 1.68 -7.52 -10.62
C ASN A 105 0.41 -8.30 -10.98
N VAL A 106 -0.42 -8.59 -9.99
CA VAL A 106 -1.76 -9.16 -10.15
C VAL A 106 -2.74 -8.21 -9.46
N PRO A 107 -3.66 -7.55 -10.17
CA PRO A 107 -4.66 -6.71 -9.54
C PRO A 107 -5.57 -7.54 -8.62
N VAL A 108 -5.84 -7.06 -7.40
CA VAL A 108 -6.75 -7.73 -6.45
C VAL A 108 -7.88 -6.77 -6.08
N ILE A 109 -9.08 -7.10 -6.54
CA ILE A 109 -10.28 -6.27 -6.44
C ILE A 109 -11.28 -6.82 -5.42
N GLY A 110 -12.38 -6.09 -5.18
CA GLY A 110 -13.44 -6.51 -4.27
C GLY A 110 -13.21 -6.04 -2.83
N GLY A 111 -12.75 -6.94 -1.96
CA GLY A 111 -12.62 -6.76 -0.52
C GLY A 111 -11.37 -7.41 0.08
N HIS A 112 -11.46 -7.79 1.34
CA HIS A 112 -10.32 -8.27 2.15
C HIS A 112 -10.67 -9.43 3.10
N ALA A 113 -11.72 -10.21 2.79
CA ALA A 113 -12.09 -11.39 3.56
C ALA A 113 -12.75 -12.46 2.67
N GLY A 114 -12.25 -13.70 2.72
CA GLY A 114 -12.83 -14.85 2.02
C GLY A 114 -13.14 -14.57 0.55
N ILE A 115 -14.34 -14.93 0.10
CA ILE A 115 -14.79 -14.77 -1.29
C ILE A 115 -14.77 -13.32 -1.83
N THR A 116 -14.69 -12.32 -0.94
CA THR A 116 -14.60 -10.92 -1.39
C THR A 116 -13.23 -10.57 -1.98
N ILE A 117 -12.19 -11.37 -1.76
CA ILE A 117 -10.85 -11.18 -2.35
C ILE A 117 -10.87 -11.76 -3.76
N ILE A 118 -10.74 -10.92 -4.79
CA ILE A 118 -10.85 -11.32 -6.19
C ILE A 118 -9.52 -11.02 -6.92
N PRO A 119 -8.62 -12.01 -7.08
CA PRO A 119 -7.40 -11.86 -7.86
C PRO A 119 -7.71 -11.90 -9.37
N LEU A 120 -7.39 -10.83 -10.09
CA LEU A 120 -7.58 -10.74 -11.53
C LEU A 120 -6.40 -11.37 -12.27
N ILE A 121 -6.35 -12.69 -12.27
CA ILE A 121 -5.30 -13.47 -12.94
C ILE A 121 -5.28 -13.18 -14.45
N SER A 122 -6.41 -12.84 -15.07
CA SER A 122 -6.47 -12.44 -16.49
C SER A 122 -5.81 -11.09 -16.79
N GLN A 123 -5.53 -10.29 -15.75
CA GLN A 123 -4.86 -8.98 -15.83
C GLN A 123 -3.43 -9.02 -15.23
N ALA A 124 -2.89 -10.22 -15.00
CA ALA A 124 -1.53 -10.39 -14.50
C ALA A 124 -0.48 -9.80 -15.47
N THR A 125 0.56 -9.19 -14.91
CA THR A 125 1.74 -8.71 -15.63
C THR A 125 2.99 -9.32 -14.98
N PRO A 126 3.83 -10.10 -15.70
CA PRO A 126 3.61 -10.60 -17.06
C PRO A 126 2.35 -11.49 -17.18
N SER A 127 1.81 -11.59 -18.39
CA SER A 127 0.60 -12.39 -18.66
C SER A 127 0.85 -13.87 -18.37
N VAL A 128 -0.06 -14.48 -17.63
CA VAL A 128 -0.08 -15.93 -17.32
C VAL A 128 -1.45 -16.52 -17.65
N SER A 129 -1.51 -17.83 -17.85
CA SER A 129 -2.75 -18.57 -18.11
C SER A 129 -2.70 -19.91 -17.38
N PHE A 130 -3.83 -20.34 -16.83
CA PHE A 130 -3.96 -21.58 -16.06
C PHE A 130 -5.17 -22.38 -16.54
N PRO A 131 -5.14 -23.72 -16.47
CA PRO A 131 -6.33 -24.56 -16.54
C PRO A 131 -7.38 -24.17 -15.49
N ASP A 132 -8.66 -24.40 -15.81
CA ASP A 132 -9.82 -24.02 -15.01
C ASP A 132 -9.78 -24.48 -13.54
N ASP A 133 -9.30 -25.70 -13.30
CA ASP A 133 -9.14 -26.31 -11.98
C ASP A 133 -8.02 -25.63 -11.18
N GLN A 134 -6.88 -25.37 -11.83
CA GLN A 134 -5.74 -24.69 -11.22
C GLN A 134 -6.05 -23.22 -10.91
N LEU A 135 -6.78 -22.54 -11.80
CA LEU A 135 -7.24 -21.16 -11.60
C LEU A 135 -8.19 -21.06 -10.39
N LYS A 136 -9.13 -22.00 -10.26
CA LYS A 136 -10.06 -22.08 -9.12
C LYS A 136 -9.32 -22.41 -7.81
N ALA A 137 -8.38 -23.37 -7.84
CA ALA A 137 -7.57 -23.72 -6.68
C ALA A 137 -6.66 -22.57 -6.22
N LEU A 138 -6.00 -21.87 -7.15
CA LEU A 138 -5.20 -20.68 -6.87
C LEU A 138 -6.05 -19.55 -6.26
N THR A 139 -7.23 -19.30 -6.82
CA THR A 139 -8.16 -18.27 -6.34
C THR A 139 -8.62 -18.57 -4.92
N GLY A 140 -9.09 -19.80 -4.64
CA GLY A 140 -9.51 -20.20 -3.29
C GLY A 140 -8.36 -20.13 -2.28
N ARG A 141 -7.14 -20.47 -2.70
CA ARG A 141 -5.95 -20.35 -1.84
C ARG A 141 -5.59 -18.90 -1.52
N ILE A 142 -5.73 -17.97 -2.47
CA ILE A 142 -5.54 -16.53 -2.24
C ILE A 142 -6.59 -16.00 -1.24
N GLN A 143 -7.84 -16.46 -1.36
CA GLN A 143 -8.94 -16.09 -0.46
C GLN A 143 -8.73 -16.62 0.97
N GLU A 144 -8.21 -17.83 1.13
CA GLU A 144 -7.97 -18.50 2.42
C GLU A 144 -6.56 -18.29 3.01
N ALA A 145 -5.67 -17.53 2.35
CA ALA A 145 -4.28 -17.36 2.80
C ALA A 145 -4.16 -16.79 4.22
N GLY A 146 -5.09 -15.92 4.64
CA GLY A 146 -5.18 -15.44 6.03
C GLY A 146 -5.48 -16.56 7.02
N THR A 147 -6.40 -17.46 6.66
CA THR A 147 -6.77 -18.65 7.42
C THR A 147 -5.64 -19.68 7.47
N GLU A 148 -4.90 -19.88 6.37
CA GLU A 148 -3.68 -20.73 6.32
C GLU A 148 -2.67 -20.28 7.38
N VAL A 149 -2.40 -18.97 7.49
CA VAL A 149 -1.42 -18.45 8.47
C VAL A 149 -1.90 -18.62 9.93
N VAL A 150 -3.19 -18.43 10.22
CA VAL A 150 -3.74 -18.67 11.58
C VAL A 150 -3.64 -20.15 11.97
N LYS A 151 -3.93 -21.06 11.02
CA LYS A 151 -3.76 -22.52 11.19
C LYS A 151 -2.29 -22.89 11.41
N ALA A 152 -1.38 -22.37 10.59
CA ALA A 152 0.07 -22.61 10.70
C ALA A 152 0.69 -22.07 12.00
N LYS A 153 0.11 -20.99 12.57
CA LYS A 153 0.45 -20.47 13.90
C LYS A 153 -0.27 -21.18 15.06
N ALA A 154 -1.01 -22.26 14.81
CA ALA A 154 -1.81 -22.96 15.82
C ALA A 154 -2.74 -22.05 16.64
N GLY A 155 -3.28 -20.99 16.02
CA GLY A 155 -4.12 -19.99 16.69
C GLY A 155 -3.37 -18.84 17.38
N ALA A 156 -2.03 -18.83 17.42
CA ALA A 156 -1.21 -17.78 18.02
C ALA A 156 -1.12 -16.49 17.15
N GLY A 157 -2.28 -16.00 16.70
CA GLY A 157 -2.44 -14.81 15.87
C GLY A 157 -2.36 -15.04 14.36
N SER A 158 -2.55 -13.96 13.61
CA SER A 158 -2.62 -13.93 12.14
C SER A 158 -1.27 -13.51 11.50
N ALA A 159 -1.28 -13.16 10.21
CA ALA A 159 -0.09 -12.64 9.50
C ALA A 159 0.43 -11.34 10.13
N THR A 160 1.73 -11.27 10.39
CA THR A 160 2.39 -10.15 11.08
C THR A 160 3.50 -9.51 10.24
N LEU A 161 4.59 -10.23 10.00
CA LEU A 161 5.77 -9.73 9.26
C LEU A 161 5.46 -9.40 7.80
N SER A 162 4.77 -10.31 7.11
CA SER A 162 4.34 -10.14 5.73
C SER A 162 3.33 -8.99 5.56
N MET A 163 2.43 -8.83 6.53
CA MET A 163 1.55 -7.67 6.63
C MET A 163 2.36 -6.37 6.71
N ALA A 164 3.28 -6.27 7.67
CA ALA A 164 4.10 -5.07 7.85
C ALA A 164 4.86 -4.64 6.59
N TYR A 165 5.40 -5.59 5.82
CA TYR A 165 6.02 -5.29 4.52
C TYR A 165 5.05 -4.65 3.54
N ALA A 166 3.82 -5.17 3.43
CA ALA A 166 2.83 -4.64 2.50
C ALA A 166 2.28 -3.28 2.92
N GLY A 167 2.05 -3.08 4.23
CA GLY A 167 1.73 -1.78 4.79
C GLY A 167 2.83 -0.75 4.50
N ALA A 168 4.10 -1.15 4.61
CA ALA A 168 5.25 -0.31 4.24
C ALA A 168 5.27 -0.02 2.73
N ARG A 169 5.12 -1.03 1.85
CA ARG A 169 5.03 -0.85 0.39
C ARG A 169 3.93 0.14 0.01
N PHE A 170 2.70 -0.06 0.50
CA PHE A 170 1.58 0.83 0.18
C PHE A 170 1.80 2.25 0.72
N ALA A 171 2.39 2.40 1.91
CA ALA A 171 2.80 3.70 2.43
C ALA A 171 3.89 4.37 1.57
N PHE A 172 4.86 3.61 1.04
CA PHE A 172 5.85 4.13 0.09
C PHE A 172 5.20 4.55 -1.23
N SER A 173 4.24 3.78 -1.76
CA SER A 173 3.46 4.15 -2.95
C SER A 173 2.68 5.45 -2.72
N LEU A 174 1.99 5.60 -1.58
CA LEU A 174 1.37 6.87 -1.19
C LEU A 174 2.37 8.02 -1.14
N ILE A 175 3.57 7.83 -0.57
CA ILE A 175 4.60 8.88 -0.50
C ILE A 175 5.14 9.26 -1.90
N GLN A 176 5.32 8.30 -2.80
CA GLN A 176 5.72 8.54 -4.20
C GLN A 176 4.64 9.35 -4.94
N GLY A 177 3.35 8.98 -4.79
CA GLY A 177 2.23 9.74 -5.33
C GLY A 177 2.17 11.18 -4.80
N LEU A 178 2.30 11.36 -3.47
CA LEU A 178 2.34 12.68 -2.83
C LEU A 178 3.55 13.54 -3.24
N LYS A 179 4.68 12.92 -3.61
CA LYS A 179 5.84 13.60 -4.24
C LYS A 179 5.56 14.02 -5.68
N GLY A 180 4.53 13.46 -6.32
CA GLY A 180 4.17 13.73 -7.71
C GLY A 180 4.85 12.80 -8.71
N GLU A 181 5.26 11.60 -8.29
CA GLU A 181 5.78 10.59 -9.18
C GLU A 181 4.65 10.04 -10.07
N SER A 182 4.88 9.99 -11.38
CA SER A 182 3.87 9.58 -12.35
C SER A 182 3.63 8.08 -12.35
N ASN A 183 2.38 7.67 -12.63
CA ASN A 183 1.99 6.27 -12.81
C ASN A 183 2.10 5.37 -11.56
N VAL A 184 2.13 5.95 -10.36
CA VAL A 184 1.92 5.17 -9.14
C VAL A 184 0.50 4.61 -9.15
N ILE A 185 0.38 3.28 -9.15
CA ILE A 185 -0.88 2.54 -9.12
C ILE A 185 -0.78 1.48 -8.02
N GLU A 186 -1.78 1.43 -7.15
CA GLU A 186 -1.96 0.35 -6.16
C GLU A 186 -3.43 -0.09 -6.15
N CYS A 187 -3.72 -1.29 -5.66
CA CYS A 187 -5.10 -1.71 -5.37
C CYS A 187 -5.49 -1.24 -3.97
N ALA A 188 -6.60 -0.50 -3.85
CA ALA A 188 -7.05 0.04 -2.57
C ALA A 188 -8.56 -0.08 -2.39
N TYR A 189 -9.01 -0.51 -1.21
CA TYR A 189 -10.41 -0.55 -0.81
C TYR A 189 -10.90 0.86 -0.44
N VAL A 190 -11.72 1.46 -1.31
CA VAL A 190 -12.05 2.89 -1.28
C VAL A 190 -13.55 3.12 -1.45
N LYS A 191 -14.03 4.34 -1.14
CA LYS A 191 -15.38 4.76 -1.54
C LYS A 191 -15.46 4.67 -3.06
N SER A 192 -16.45 3.93 -3.57
CA SER A 192 -16.53 3.57 -4.98
C SER A 192 -17.97 3.53 -5.49
N ASP A 193 -18.12 3.52 -6.81
CA ASP A 193 -19.35 3.45 -7.60
C ASP A 193 -19.24 2.40 -8.73
N VAL A 194 -18.12 1.67 -8.81
CA VAL A 194 -17.83 0.64 -9.84
C VAL A 194 -18.68 -0.63 -9.72
N THR A 195 -19.44 -0.76 -8.63
CA THR A 195 -20.46 -1.79 -8.35
C THR A 195 -21.55 -1.17 -7.47
N GLU A 196 -22.64 -1.89 -7.21
CA GLU A 196 -23.69 -1.48 -6.27
C GLU A 196 -23.31 -1.62 -4.78
N ALA A 197 -22.03 -1.80 -4.45
CA ALA A 197 -21.44 -1.65 -3.11
C ALA A 197 -20.79 -0.27 -2.97
N SER A 198 -21.09 0.45 -1.88
CA SER A 198 -20.59 1.83 -1.68
C SER A 198 -19.07 1.91 -1.48
N TYR A 199 -18.41 0.81 -1.11
CA TYR A 199 -16.96 0.68 -1.02
C TYR A 199 -16.48 -0.59 -1.73
N PHE A 200 -15.37 -0.50 -2.46
CA PHE A 200 -14.84 -1.59 -3.27
C PHE A 200 -13.33 -1.41 -3.50
N SER A 201 -12.57 -2.50 -3.62
CA SER A 201 -11.14 -2.48 -3.98
C SER A 201 -10.97 -2.49 -5.49
N THR A 202 -10.17 -1.56 -6.01
CA THR A 202 -9.83 -1.42 -7.43
C THR A 202 -8.43 -0.82 -7.56
N PRO A 203 -7.75 -0.97 -8.71
CA PRO A 203 -6.55 -0.21 -9.01
C PRO A 203 -6.87 1.29 -9.03
N VAL A 204 -6.10 2.08 -8.29
CA VAL A 204 -6.23 3.55 -8.22
C VAL A 204 -4.91 4.21 -8.56
N HIS A 205 -4.96 5.31 -9.32
CA HIS A 205 -3.81 6.20 -9.46
C HIS A 205 -3.64 7.02 -8.19
N LEU A 206 -2.45 6.95 -7.61
CA LEU A 206 -2.02 7.77 -6.49
C LEU A 206 -1.21 8.96 -7.03
N GLY A 207 -1.50 10.15 -6.52
CA GLY A 207 -0.86 11.39 -6.89
C GLY A 207 -0.88 12.43 -5.77
N LYS A 208 -0.75 13.71 -6.11
CA LYS A 208 -0.44 14.78 -5.14
C LYS A 208 -1.55 15.04 -4.14
N ASN A 209 -2.78 14.67 -4.48
CA ASN A 209 -3.98 14.86 -3.65
C ASN A 209 -4.56 13.53 -3.16
N GLY A 210 -3.76 12.45 -3.12
CA GLY A 210 -4.24 11.11 -2.81
C GLY A 210 -4.69 10.37 -4.07
N ILE A 211 -5.95 9.94 -4.13
CA ILE A 211 -6.49 9.21 -5.29
C ILE A 211 -6.90 10.22 -6.36
N GLU A 212 -6.19 10.22 -7.50
CA GLU A 212 -6.51 11.11 -8.63
C GLU A 212 -7.45 10.45 -9.65
N LYS A 213 -7.47 9.11 -9.71
CA LYS A 213 -8.38 8.35 -10.60
C LYS A 213 -8.58 6.91 -10.11
N ASN A 214 -9.83 6.43 -10.13
CA ASN A 214 -10.13 5.01 -10.07
C ASN A 214 -10.07 4.40 -11.49
N LEU A 215 -9.40 3.27 -11.67
CA LEU A 215 -9.26 2.59 -12.96
C LEU A 215 -10.36 1.55 -13.23
N GLY A 216 -11.21 1.26 -12.24
CA GLY A 216 -12.32 0.34 -12.36
C GLY A 216 -11.91 -1.13 -12.44
N LEU A 217 -12.81 -1.96 -12.96
CA LEU A 217 -12.66 -3.42 -13.02
C LEU A 217 -11.79 -3.90 -14.21
N GLY A 218 -11.48 -3.01 -15.17
CA GLY A 218 -10.83 -3.38 -16.42
C GLY A 218 -11.65 -4.36 -17.26
N LYS A 219 -10.98 -5.28 -17.97
CA LYS A 219 -11.61 -6.38 -18.71
C LYS A 219 -11.59 -7.64 -17.84
N LEU A 220 -12.76 -8.17 -17.50
CA LEU A 220 -12.91 -9.40 -16.73
C LEU A 220 -13.16 -10.61 -17.64
N SER A 221 -12.57 -11.76 -17.29
CA SER A 221 -13.01 -13.09 -17.75
C SER A 221 -14.37 -13.46 -17.15
N ASP A 222 -15.05 -14.47 -17.70
CA ASP A 222 -16.36 -14.89 -17.18
C ASP A 222 -16.29 -15.51 -15.78
N PHE A 223 -15.16 -16.14 -15.44
CA PHE A 223 -14.88 -16.59 -14.07
C PHE A 223 -14.78 -15.40 -13.09
N GLU A 224 -14.02 -14.37 -13.43
CA GLU A 224 -13.85 -13.19 -12.57
C GLU A 224 -15.16 -12.37 -12.43
N LYS A 225 -16.04 -12.36 -13.45
CA LYS A 225 -17.38 -11.75 -13.36
C LYS A 225 -18.25 -12.45 -12.31
N GLU A 226 -18.28 -13.78 -12.30
CA GLU A 226 -19.04 -14.53 -11.31
C GLU A 226 -18.45 -14.38 -9.89
N LEU A 227 -17.13 -14.22 -9.74
CA LEU A 227 -16.51 -13.84 -8.46
C LEU A 227 -16.98 -12.46 -7.97
N VAL A 228 -17.01 -11.42 -8.82
CA VAL A 228 -17.53 -10.09 -8.46
C VAL A 228 -19.00 -10.17 -8.03
N LYS A 229 -19.82 -10.87 -8.81
CA LYS A 229 -21.25 -11.09 -8.54
C LYS A 229 -21.52 -11.85 -7.24
N ALA A 230 -20.65 -12.79 -6.86
CA ALA A 230 -20.72 -13.49 -5.57
C ALA A 230 -20.25 -12.62 -4.39
N ALA A 231 -19.22 -11.79 -4.59
CA ALA A 231 -18.62 -10.94 -3.56
C ALA A 231 -19.49 -9.74 -3.16
N VAL A 232 -20.14 -9.06 -4.12
CA VAL A 232 -20.85 -7.80 -3.88
C VAL A 232 -21.97 -7.90 -2.83
N PRO A 233 -22.81 -8.95 -2.77
CA PRO A 233 -23.78 -9.14 -1.69
C PRO A 233 -23.14 -9.23 -0.30
N GLU A 234 -21.98 -9.90 -0.16
CA GLU A 234 -21.27 -9.98 1.12
C GLU A 234 -20.60 -8.64 1.48
N LEU A 235 -19.99 -7.96 0.49
CA LEU A 235 -19.44 -6.62 0.67
C LEU A 235 -20.51 -5.66 1.22
N LYS A 236 -21.71 -5.64 0.63
CA LYS A 236 -22.82 -4.78 1.08
C LYS A 236 -23.23 -5.06 2.53
N LYS A 237 -23.29 -6.34 2.92
CA LYS A 237 -23.55 -6.76 4.31
C LYS A 237 -22.44 -6.31 5.27
N ASN A 238 -21.17 -6.45 4.87
CA ASN A 238 -20.02 -6.09 5.69
C ASN A 238 -19.86 -4.56 5.82
N ILE A 239 -20.18 -3.80 4.76
CA ILE A 239 -20.25 -2.34 4.74
C ILE A 239 -21.37 -1.85 5.68
N ALA A 240 -22.60 -2.35 5.49
CA ALA A 240 -23.75 -1.93 6.30
C ALA A 240 -23.51 -2.16 7.79
N LYS A 241 -22.89 -3.29 8.17
CA LYS A 241 -22.47 -3.58 9.55
C LYS A 241 -21.49 -2.53 10.11
N GLY A 242 -20.60 -1.97 9.28
CA GLY A 242 -19.68 -0.89 9.67
C GLY A 242 -20.39 0.46 9.80
N GLU A 243 -21.22 0.81 8.81
CA GLU A 243 -22.01 2.05 8.80
C GLU A 243 -23.01 2.08 9.99
N GLU A 244 -23.71 0.97 10.26
CA GLU A 244 -24.59 0.80 11.41
C GLU A 244 -23.87 0.91 12.77
N PHE A 245 -22.62 0.44 12.87
CA PHE A 245 -21.85 0.53 14.11
C PHE A 245 -21.52 1.99 14.45
N VAL A 246 -21.05 2.75 13.46
CA VAL A 246 -20.75 4.19 13.62
C VAL A 246 -22.03 4.99 13.87
N ALA A 247 -23.15 4.66 13.21
CA ALA A 247 -24.44 5.33 13.42
C ALA A 247 -25.10 5.05 14.79
N LYS A 248 -24.49 4.19 15.62
CA LYS A 248 -24.94 3.81 16.98
C LYS A 248 -23.92 4.16 18.07
N SER A 249 -22.85 4.90 17.72
CA SER A 249 -21.72 5.26 18.59
C SER A 249 -21.67 6.77 18.88
#